data_AF-A0A1M7LKN7-F1
#
_entry.id   AF-A0A1M7LKN7-F1
#
_cell.length_a   1.000
_cell.length_b   1.000
_cell.length_c   1.000
_cell.angle_alpha   90.00
_cell.angle_beta   90.00
_cell.angle_gamma   90.00
#
_symmetry.space_group_name_H-M   'P 1'
#
loop_
_entity.id
_entity.type
_entity.pdbx_description
1 polymer ?
#
loop_
_entity_poly.entity_id
_entity_poly.type
_entity_poly.pdbx_seq_one_letter_code
_entity_poly.pdbx_strand_id
1 'polypeptide(L)'
;MKPEIVTVKVGEINISAPSQLVIAALMAAAMGNVEVPTVSSPQVTAQAPGIGEYWPDQGGFNAGLIAATNDVPAHYLVVATEDIGDHAWGGRGKESAATSKLDGLANTEVLVKAGEHDAASAAANHEADGFNDFYLPAAGELYHCWLHVAELFNKDCAYWSSSQRSAYSAFTMGFDDGNQDLSGGKDDELRVRPVRRFFI
;
A
#
# COMPACT_ATOMS: atom_id res chain seq x y z
N MET A 1 16.37 10.32 -14.51
CA MET A 1 17.62 10.65 -13.79
C MET A 1 17.31 10.57 -12.30
N LYS A 2 18.07 9.80 -11.51
CA LYS A 2 17.84 9.74 -10.05
C LYS A 2 18.10 11.14 -9.45
N PRO A 3 17.22 11.66 -8.58
CA PRO A 3 17.47 12.93 -7.91
C PRO A 3 18.67 12.79 -6.98
N GLU A 4 19.65 13.68 -7.13
CA GLU A 4 20.81 13.75 -6.26
C GLU A 4 20.37 14.33 -4.90
N ILE A 5 20.61 13.61 -3.80
CA ILE A 5 20.20 14.02 -2.46
C ILE A 5 21.35 14.76 -1.78
N VAL A 6 21.02 15.90 -1.17
CA VAL A 6 21.93 16.66 -0.31
C VAL A 6 21.43 16.53 1.13
N THR A 7 22.32 16.10 2.01
CA THR A 7 22.07 16.06 3.45
C THR A 7 22.76 17.24 4.11
N VAL A 8 21.99 18.08 4.79
CA VAL A 8 22.50 19.19 5.59
C VAL A 8 22.42 18.83 7.06
N LYS A 9 23.55 18.97 7.77
CA LYS A 9 23.63 18.81 9.22
C LYS A 9 23.42 20.14 9.91
N VAL A 10 22.42 20.21 10.79
CA VAL A 10 22.20 21.35 11.67
C VAL A 10 22.15 20.84 13.11
N GLY A 11 23.27 20.97 13.83
CA GLY A 11 23.45 20.33 15.13
C GLY A 11 23.38 18.81 15.02
N GLU A 12 22.48 18.18 15.77
CA GLU A 12 22.24 16.72 15.73
C GLU A 12 21.20 16.31 14.67
N ILE A 13 20.56 17.27 13.98
CA ILE A 13 19.50 17.00 13.01
C ILE A 13 20.10 16.84 11.62
N ASN A 14 19.77 15.72 10.95
CA ASN A 14 20.07 15.49 9.54
C ASN A 14 18.81 15.78 8.72
N ILE A 15 18.88 16.78 7.84
CA ILE A 15 17.82 17.09 6.88
C ILE A 15 18.31 16.65 5.50
N SER A 16 17.62 15.71 4.88
CA SER A 16 17.93 15.23 3.52
C SER A 16 16.88 15.72 2.55
N ALA A 17 17.33 16.36 1.47
CA ALA A 17 16.45 16.83 0.39
C ALA A 17 17.17 16.75 -0.97
N PRO A 18 16.44 16.64 -2.08
CA PRO A 18 17.01 16.79 -3.42
C PRO A 18 17.86 18.06 -3.57
N SER A 19 19.01 17.97 -4.24
CA SER A 19 20.01 19.04 -4.40
C SER A 19 19.43 20.32 -5.00
N GLN A 20 18.48 20.17 -5.93
CA GLN A 20 17.78 21.29 -6.57
C GLN A 20 16.96 22.12 -5.58
N LEU A 21 16.36 21.50 -4.55
CA LEU A 21 15.60 22.20 -3.52
C LEU A 21 16.50 23.02 -2.59
N VAL A 22 17.65 22.45 -2.23
CA VAL A 22 18.65 23.15 -1.39
C VAL A 22 19.22 24.37 -2.14
N ILE A 23 19.51 24.23 -3.43
CA ILE A 23 20.01 25.32 -4.28
C ILE A 23 18.95 26.43 -4.44
N ALA A 24 17.69 26.07 -4.71
CA ALA A 24 16.61 27.04 -4.83
C ALA A 24 16.39 27.83 -3.53
N ALA A 25 16.42 27.16 -2.37
CA ALA A 25 16.28 27.81 -1.07
C ALA A 25 17.44 28.78 -0.77
N LEU A 26 18.68 28.39 -1.10
CA LEU A 26 19.86 29.25 -0.93
C LEU A 26 19.82 30.49 -1.85
N MET A 27 19.38 30.33 -3.10
CA MET A 27 19.23 31.47 -4.01
C MET A 27 18.14 32.44 -3.54
N ALA A 28 17.00 31.94 -3.04
CA ALA A 28 15.93 32.77 -2.51
C ALA A 28 16.38 33.57 -1.28
N ALA A 29 17.11 32.93 -0.36
CA ALA A 29 17.66 33.59 0.83
C ALA A 29 18.66 34.71 0.49
N ALA A 30 19.46 34.55 -0.57
CA ALA A 30 20.43 35.55 -1.01
C ALA A 30 19.80 36.77 -1.70
N MET A 31 18.58 36.63 -2.26
CA MET A 31 17.89 37.70 -3.00
C MET A 31 16.96 38.56 -2.12
N GLY A 32 16.90 38.32 -0.80
CA GLY A 32 16.11 39.13 0.14
C GLY A 32 14.59 39.05 -0.03
N ASN A 33 14.10 38.21 -0.95
CA ASN A 33 12.69 37.92 -1.09
C ASN A 33 12.33 36.74 -0.16
N VAL A 34 11.58 37.02 0.90
CA VAL A 34 10.94 36.01 1.78
C VAL A 34 9.68 35.45 1.10
N GLU A 35 9.74 35.23 -0.21
CA GLU A 35 8.83 34.32 -0.88
C GLU A 35 9.66 33.06 -1.12
N VAL A 36 9.42 32.03 -0.31
CA VAL A 36 9.91 30.69 -0.61
C VAL A 36 9.45 30.44 -2.04
N PRO A 37 10.36 30.24 -3.01
CA PRO A 37 9.93 29.89 -4.34
C PRO A 37 9.19 28.57 -4.17
N THR A 38 7.87 28.61 -4.31
CA THR A 38 7.13 27.43 -4.72
C THR A 38 7.63 27.16 -6.13
N VAL A 39 8.81 26.56 -6.22
CA VAL A 39 8.97 25.49 -7.19
C VAL A 39 7.86 24.56 -6.75
N SER A 40 6.74 24.58 -7.47
CA SER A 40 6.06 23.34 -7.72
C SER A 40 7.19 22.35 -7.89
N SER A 41 7.24 21.30 -7.07
CA SER A 41 7.96 20.10 -7.46
C SER A 41 7.71 19.91 -8.97
N PRO A 42 8.53 19.19 -9.74
CA PRO A 42 7.91 18.49 -10.84
C PRO A 42 6.79 17.65 -10.21
N GLN A 43 5.59 18.24 -10.09
CA GLN A 43 4.32 17.61 -10.33
C GLN A 43 4.48 17.15 -11.77
N VAL A 44 5.25 16.08 -11.93
CA VAL A 44 4.64 14.94 -12.57
C VAL A 44 3.43 14.67 -11.68
N THR A 45 2.33 15.41 -11.90
CA THR A 45 1.02 14.79 -11.83
C THR A 45 1.16 13.70 -12.86
N ALA A 46 1.75 12.56 -12.46
CA ALA A 46 1.66 11.34 -13.19
C ALA A 46 0.16 11.08 -13.10
N GLN A 47 -0.56 11.61 -14.08
CA GLN A 47 -1.95 11.27 -14.31
C GLN A 47 -1.99 9.76 -14.14
N ALA A 48 -2.84 9.30 -13.22
CA ALA A 48 -2.94 7.89 -12.92
C ALA A 48 -3.01 7.13 -14.26
N PRO A 49 -2.13 6.16 -14.50
CA PRO A 49 -2.08 5.46 -15.78
C PRO A 49 -3.39 4.67 -15.96
N GLY A 50 -3.56 4.00 -17.09
CA GLY A 50 -4.71 3.13 -17.30
C GLY A 50 -4.85 2.10 -16.18
N ILE A 51 -6.08 1.65 -15.92
CA ILE A 51 -6.30 0.48 -15.04
C ILE A 51 -5.50 -0.70 -15.59
N GLY A 52 -4.76 -1.39 -14.72
CA GLY A 52 -3.87 -2.50 -15.08
C GLY A 52 -2.47 -2.07 -15.55
N GLU A 53 -2.24 -0.78 -15.78
CA GLU A 53 -0.91 -0.28 -16.17
C GLU A 53 -0.04 -0.03 -14.95
N TYR A 54 1.27 -0.28 -15.11
CA TYR A 54 2.26 0.05 -14.10
C TYR A 54 2.32 1.56 -13.92
N TRP A 55 2.30 2.02 -12.67
CA TRP A 55 2.33 3.41 -12.31
C TRP A 55 3.76 3.82 -11.98
N PRO A 56 4.43 4.57 -12.88
CA PRO A 56 5.80 4.99 -12.65
C PRO A 56 5.93 5.74 -11.33
N ASP A 57 6.96 5.38 -10.55
CA ASP A 57 7.26 5.99 -9.27
C ASP A 57 6.10 5.86 -8.25
N GLN A 58 5.29 4.79 -8.30
CA GLN A 58 4.27 4.47 -7.28
C GLN A 58 4.33 3.03 -6.77
N GLY A 59 5.30 2.21 -7.20
CA GLY A 59 5.55 0.89 -6.63
C GLY A 59 4.61 -0.22 -7.10
N GLY A 60 3.79 0.00 -8.13
CA GLY A 60 2.79 -0.99 -8.53
C GLY A 60 1.90 -0.62 -9.70
N PHE A 61 0.86 -1.43 -9.92
CA PHE A 61 -0.14 -1.27 -10.96
C PHE A 61 -1.35 -0.48 -10.46
N ASN A 62 -1.93 0.37 -11.30
CA ASN A 62 -3.17 1.05 -10.96
C ASN A 62 -4.37 0.08 -11.01
N ALA A 63 -4.98 -0.22 -9.87
CA ALA A 63 -6.20 -1.03 -9.80
C ALA A 63 -7.50 -0.22 -9.97
N GLY A 64 -7.41 1.11 -10.03
CA GLY A 64 -8.55 2.00 -10.22
C GLY A 64 -8.86 2.86 -9.02
N LEU A 65 -9.81 3.78 -9.21
CA LEU A 65 -10.27 4.72 -8.20
C LEU A 65 -11.30 4.04 -7.28
N ILE A 66 -11.04 4.08 -5.99
CA ILE A 66 -12.01 3.75 -4.94
C ILE A 66 -12.63 5.06 -4.46
N ALA A 67 -13.96 5.15 -4.53
CA ALA A 67 -14.70 6.30 -4.02
C ALA A 67 -14.58 6.41 -2.50
N ALA A 68 -14.62 7.63 -1.97
CA ALA A 68 -14.60 7.87 -0.54
C ALA A 68 -15.73 7.07 0.14
N THR A 69 -15.36 6.28 1.14
CA THR A 69 -16.31 5.41 1.85
C THR A 69 -15.98 5.43 3.35
N ASN A 70 -16.98 5.76 4.17
CA ASN A 70 -16.80 6.04 5.60
C ASN A 70 -15.69 7.08 5.81
N ASP A 71 -14.73 6.81 6.69
CA ASP A 71 -13.62 7.70 7.01
C ASP A 71 -12.41 7.53 6.08
N VAL A 72 -12.51 6.68 5.04
CA VAL A 72 -11.44 6.49 4.05
C VAL A 72 -11.69 7.43 2.86
N PRO A 73 -10.81 8.42 2.60
CA PRO A 73 -10.94 9.31 1.45
C PRO A 73 -10.85 8.55 0.13
N ALA A 74 -11.33 9.19 -0.94
CA ALA A 74 -11.16 8.66 -2.29
C ALA A 74 -9.66 8.51 -2.60
N HIS A 75 -9.29 7.39 -3.18
CA HIS A 75 -7.90 7.06 -3.49
C HIS A 75 -7.83 6.10 -4.66
N TYR A 76 -6.71 6.10 -5.35
CA TYR A 76 -6.36 4.98 -6.21
C TYR A 76 -5.78 3.85 -5.38
N LEU A 77 -6.19 2.63 -5.69
CA LEU A 77 -5.55 1.44 -5.17
C LEU A 77 -4.37 1.07 -6.09
N VAL A 78 -3.19 0.92 -5.50
CA VAL A 78 -1.98 0.52 -6.23
C VAL A 78 -1.58 -0.87 -5.77
N VAL A 79 -1.51 -1.83 -6.69
CA VAL A 79 -1.20 -3.23 -6.40
C VAL A 79 0.28 -3.50 -6.63
N ALA A 80 0.95 -4.13 -5.67
CA ALA A 80 2.35 -4.51 -5.81
C ALA A 80 2.60 -5.30 -7.10
N THR A 81 3.80 -5.16 -7.66
CA THR A 81 4.14 -5.75 -8.96
C THR A 81 4.16 -7.27 -8.94
N GLU A 82 4.37 -7.85 -7.77
CA GLU A 82 4.48 -9.28 -7.56
C GLU A 82 3.81 -9.73 -6.27
N ASP A 83 3.52 -11.01 -6.26
CA ASP A 83 3.15 -11.77 -5.08
C ASP A 83 4.37 -11.96 -4.17
N ILE A 84 4.22 -11.77 -2.87
CA ILE A 84 5.34 -11.84 -1.90
C ILE A 84 5.41 -13.18 -1.15
N GLY A 85 4.88 -14.23 -1.77
CA GLY A 85 4.86 -15.59 -1.23
C GLY A 85 3.59 -15.93 -0.45
N ASP A 86 3.62 -17.13 0.14
CA ASP A 86 2.53 -17.70 0.94
C ASP A 86 2.86 -17.53 2.42
N HIS A 87 1.91 -17.02 3.20
CA HIS A 87 2.09 -16.69 4.60
C HIS A 87 0.84 -17.04 5.41
N ALA A 88 1.02 -17.41 6.68
CA ALA A 88 -0.10 -17.61 7.59
C ALA A 88 -0.80 -16.28 7.88
N TRP A 89 -2.14 -16.27 7.91
CA TRP A 89 -2.88 -15.11 8.43
C TRP A 89 -2.57 -14.90 9.92
N GLY A 90 -2.48 -16.00 10.67
CA GLY A 90 -1.97 -16.09 12.04
C GLY A 90 -2.99 -15.81 13.16
N GLY A 91 -2.53 -15.82 14.41
CA GLY A 91 -3.36 -15.56 15.60
C GLY A 91 -4.64 -16.41 15.68
N ARG A 92 -4.59 -17.69 15.31
CA ARG A 92 -5.76 -18.57 15.34
C ARG A 92 -6.33 -18.72 16.76
N GLY A 93 -7.65 -18.69 16.89
CA GLY A 93 -8.34 -18.77 18.18
C GLY A 93 -8.41 -17.42 18.93
N LYS A 94 -7.94 -16.32 18.33
CA LYS A 94 -8.00 -14.96 18.90
C LYS A 94 -8.86 -14.03 18.03
N GLU A 95 -9.79 -13.31 18.66
CA GLU A 95 -10.49 -12.20 18.02
C GLU A 95 -9.52 -11.02 17.81
N SER A 96 -9.71 -10.30 16.71
CA SER A 96 -8.96 -9.12 16.30
C SER A 96 -9.92 -7.99 15.95
N ALA A 97 -9.47 -6.75 16.12
CA ALA A 97 -10.24 -5.59 15.66
C ALA A 97 -10.16 -5.40 14.13
N ALA A 98 -9.27 -6.13 13.44
CA ALA A 98 -9.05 -6.09 12.00
C ALA A 98 -10.24 -6.72 11.23
N THR A 99 -11.40 -6.08 11.29
CA THR A 99 -12.68 -6.60 10.76
C THR A 99 -13.22 -5.76 9.59
N SER A 100 -12.58 -4.63 9.28
CA SER A 100 -13.02 -3.75 8.21
C SER A 100 -12.96 -4.47 6.88
N LYS A 101 -14.00 -4.35 6.06
CA LYS A 101 -14.01 -4.93 4.70
C LYS A 101 -13.44 -3.97 3.66
N LEU A 102 -13.21 -2.72 4.02
CA LEU A 102 -12.86 -1.64 3.09
C LEU A 102 -11.54 -0.96 3.46
N ASP A 103 -11.05 -1.21 4.67
CA ASP A 103 -9.85 -0.54 5.18
C ASP A 103 -8.74 -1.55 5.53
N GLY A 104 -8.03 -2.02 4.51
CA GLY A 104 -6.93 -2.96 4.67
C GLY A 104 -5.75 -2.37 5.44
N LEU A 105 -5.50 -1.07 5.32
CA LEU A 105 -4.43 -0.38 6.04
C LEU A 105 -4.69 -0.43 7.55
N ALA A 106 -5.86 0.04 8.01
CA ALA A 106 -6.20 0.01 9.43
C ALA A 106 -6.23 -1.41 10.00
N ASN A 107 -6.72 -2.39 9.22
CA ASN A 107 -6.66 -3.80 9.61
C ASN A 107 -5.21 -4.29 9.76
N THR A 108 -4.37 -4.01 8.77
CA THR A 108 -2.96 -4.45 8.76
C THR A 108 -2.19 -3.86 9.94
N GLU A 109 -2.40 -2.58 10.26
CA GLU A 109 -1.81 -1.94 11.45
C GLU A 109 -2.21 -2.65 12.75
N VAL A 110 -3.49 -3.03 12.90
CA VAL A 110 -3.97 -3.80 14.05
C VAL A 110 -3.28 -5.15 14.13
N LEU A 111 -3.17 -5.87 13.01
CA LEU A 111 -2.56 -7.19 12.94
C LEU A 111 -1.06 -7.15 13.23
N VAL A 112 -0.32 -6.25 12.59
CA VAL A 112 1.12 -6.07 12.83
C VAL A 112 1.39 -5.73 14.29
N LYS A 113 0.57 -4.85 14.89
CA LYS A 113 0.70 -4.49 16.31
C LYS A 113 0.40 -5.65 17.26
N ALA A 114 -0.54 -6.52 16.91
CA ALA A 114 -0.86 -7.70 17.71
C ALA A 114 0.25 -8.76 17.67
N GLY A 115 1.03 -8.82 16.58
CA GLY A 115 2.03 -9.85 16.33
C GLY A 115 1.40 -11.21 15.97
N GLU A 116 2.23 -12.18 15.58
CA GLU A 116 1.77 -13.52 15.11
C GLU A 116 0.87 -13.46 13.86
N HIS A 117 1.04 -12.43 13.00
CA HIS A 117 0.29 -12.24 11.77
C HIS A 117 1.25 -12.08 10.59
N ASP A 118 1.78 -13.20 10.09
CA ASP A 118 2.88 -13.22 9.12
C ASP A 118 2.46 -12.60 7.78
N ALA A 119 1.26 -12.88 7.29
CA ALA A 119 0.74 -12.29 6.05
C ALA A 119 0.64 -10.75 6.12
N ALA A 120 0.15 -10.22 7.24
CA ALA A 120 0.04 -8.78 7.44
C ALA A 120 1.43 -8.13 7.58
N SER A 121 2.34 -8.79 8.31
CA SER A 121 3.71 -8.33 8.51
C SER A 121 4.52 -8.35 7.22
N ALA A 122 4.36 -9.40 6.41
CA ALA A 122 5.00 -9.49 5.10
C ALA A 122 4.55 -8.36 4.18
N ALA A 123 3.24 -8.08 4.13
CA ALA A 123 2.71 -6.99 3.31
C ALA A 123 3.16 -5.60 3.80
N ALA A 124 3.17 -5.38 5.12
CA ALA A 124 3.61 -4.12 5.72
C ALA A 124 5.11 -3.84 5.58
N ASN A 125 5.93 -4.90 5.45
CA ASN A 125 7.37 -4.79 5.22
C ASN A 125 7.74 -4.74 3.73
N HIS A 126 6.77 -4.79 2.82
CA HIS A 126 7.03 -4.71 1.40
C HIS A 126 7.47 -3.29 1.01
N GLU A 127 8.53 -3.19 0.22
CA GLU A 127 9.04 -1.94 -0.31
C GLU A 127 9.14 -2.01 -1.84
N ALA A 128 8.67 -0.97 -2.52
CA ALA A 128 8.76 -0.85 -3.97
C ALA A 128 8.88 0.63 -4.36
N ASP A 129 9.77 0.94 -5.30
CA ASP A 129 10.03 2.31 -5.79
C ASP A 129 10.26 3.38 -4.70
N GLY A 130 10.80 2.98 -3.54
CA GLY A 130 11.03 3.88 -2.41
C GLY A 130 9.80 4.12 -1.51
N PHE A 131 8.70 3.41 -1.75
CA PHE A 131 7.51 3.38 -0.88
C PHE A 131 7.55 2.16 0.03
N ASN A 132 7.05 2.34 1.26
CA ASN A 132 6.98 1.34 2.32
C ASN A 132 5.65 1.41 3.10
N ASP A 133 4.63 2.01 2.48
CA ASP A 133 3.26 2.19 3.00
C ASP A 133 2.31 1.11 2.43
N PHE A 134 2.85 -0.04 2.06
CA PHE A 134 2.06 -1.18 1.60
C PHE A 134 1.38 -1.90 2.76
N TYR A 135 0.27 -2.57 2.48
CA TYR A 135 -0.52 -3.30 3.46
C TYR A 135 -1.23 -4.50 2.84
N LEU A 136 -1.73 -5.39 3.69
CA LEU A 136 -2.54 -6.53 3.26
C LEU A 136 -3.95 -6.02 2.93
N PRO A 137 -4.47 -6.19 1.69
CA PRO A 137 -5.76 -5.63 1.30
C PRO A 137 -6.92 -6.20 2.13
N ALA A 138 -7.94 -5.39 2.41
CA ALA A 138 -9.19 -5.88 2.96
C ALA A 138 -10.00 -6.68 1.93
N ALA A 139 -10.99 -7.44 2.40
CA ALA A 139 -11.82 -8.29 1.54
C ALA A 139 -12.46 -7.53 0.34
N GLY A 140 -12.91 -6.30 0.56
CA GLY A 140 -13.49 -5.44 -0.49
C GLY A 140 -12.45 -4.86 -1.43
N GLU A 141 -11.23 -4.57 -0.97
CA GLU A 141 -10.12 -4.13 -1.83
C GLU A 141 -9.66 -5.29 -2.74
N LEU A 142 -9.61 -6.53 -2.25
CA LEU A 142 -9.38 -7.71 -3.11
C LEU A 142 -10.49 -7.90 -4.15
N TYR A 143 -11.75 -7.71 -3.76
CA TYR A 143 -12.85 -7.80 -4.72
C TYR A 143 -12.79 -6.69 -5.78
N HIS A 144 -12.37 -5.47 -5.39
CA HIS A 144 -12.08 -4.40 -6.33
C HIS A 144 -10.98 -4.80 -7.32
N CYS A 145 -9.88 -5.39 -6.84
CA CYS A 145 -8.83 -5.92 -7.71
C CYS A 145 -9.38 -6.97 -8.68
N TRP A 146 -10.26 -7.87 -8.25
CA TRP A 146 -10.86 -8.87 -9.15
C TRP A 146 -11.74 -8.23 -10.24
N LEU A 147 -12.49 -7.17 -9.91
CA LEU A 147 -13.32 -6.49 -10.90
C LEU A 147 -12.50 -5.73 -11.96
N HIS A 148 -11.32 -5.24 -11.61
CA HIS A 148 -10.60 -4.26 -12.42
C HIS A 148 -9.28 -4.77 -13.00
N VAL A 149 -8.60 -5.67 -12.30
CA VAL A 149 -7.22 -6.10 -12.62
C VAL A 149 -6.97 -7.58 -12.27
N ALA A 150 -7.98 -8.45 -12.44
CA ALA A 150 -7.86 -9.88 -12.11
C ALA A 150 -6.71 -10.58 -12.86
N GLU A 151 -6.34 -10.09 -14.05
CA GLU A 151 -5.22 -10.58 -14.83
C GLU A 151 -3.85 -10.39 -14.17
N LEU A 152 -3.73 -9.52 -13.17
CA LEU A 152 -2.51 -9.33 -12.40
C LEU A 152 -2.31 -10.42 -11.33
N PHE A 153 -3.37 -11.17 -11.00
CA PHE A 153 -3.38 -12.15 -9.92
C PHE A 153 -3.34 -13.58 -10.47
N ASN A 154 -2.75 -14.48 -9.70
CA ASN A 154 -2.71 -15.89 -10.02
C ASN A 154 -4.08 -16.54 -9.76
N LYS A 155 -4.42 -17.53 -10.59
CA LYS A 155 -5.74 -18.16 -10.65
C LYS A 155 -5.77 -19.55 -10.02
N ASP A 156 -4.61 -20.12 -9.69
CA ASP A 156 -4.50 -21.45 -9.07
C ASP A 156 -4.33 -21.38 -7.55
N CYS A 157 -4.54 -20.21 -6.94
CA CYS A 157 -4.38 -19.98 -5.51
C CYS A 157 -5.46 -19.06 -4.93
N ALA A 158 -5.53 -19.02 -3.59
CA ALA A 158 -6.32 -18.06 -2.85
C ALA A 158 -5.43 -16.99 -2.21
N TYR A 159 -5.92 -15.76 -2.16
CA TYR A 159 -5.25 -14.62 -1.53
C TYR A 159 -5.84 -14.33 -0.16
N TRP A 160 -4.99 -14.08 0.83
CA TRP A 160 -5.43 -13.59 2.13
C TRP A 160 -5.91 -12.14 2.03
N SER A 161 -7.03 -11.84 2.70
CA SER A 161 -7.38 -10.47 3.04
C SER A 161 -7.02 -10.17 4.49
N SER A 162 -6.84 -8.90 4.84
CA SER A 162 -6.63 -8.47 6.23
C SER A 162 -7.90 -8.53 7.09
N SER A 163 -9.07 -8.78 6.50
CA SER A 163 -10.35 -8.79 7.21
C SER A 163 -10.56 -10.12 7.92
N GLN A 164 -10.62 -10.08 9.24
CA GLN A 164 -11.05 -11.20 10.07
C GLN A 164 -12.55 -11.39 9.99
N ARG A 165 -12.99 -12.65 9.94
CA ARG A 165 -14.40 -13.01 10.14
C ARG A 165 -14.71 -13.45 11.56
N SER A 166 -13.80 -14.22 12.17
CA SER A 166 -13.90 -14.71 13.54
C SER A 166 -12.52 -15.04 14.10
N ALA A 167 -12.46 -15.40 15.39
CA ALA A 167 -11.25 -15.96 16.00
C ALA A 167 -10.58 -17.08 15.17
N TYR A 168 -11.36 -17.86 14.43
CA TYR A 168 -10.88 -19.02 13.67
C TYR A 168 -10.78 -18.82 12.16
N SER A 169 -11.33 -17.75 11.61
CA SER A 169 -11.35 -17.56 10.15
C SER A 169 -11.15 -16.11 9.70
N ALA A 170 -10.55 -15.98 8.52
CA ALA A 170 -10.37 -14.73 7.80
C ALA A 170 -10.86 -14.87 6.35
N PHE A 171 -11.16 -13.74 5.72
CA PHE A 171 -11.64 -13.71 4.34
C PHE A 171 -10.49 -13.99 3.36
N THR A 172 -10.79 -14.79 2.34
CA THR A 172 -9.89 -15.10 1.21
C THR A 172 -10.55 -14.74 -0.13
N MET A 173 -9.75 -14.55 -1.17
CA MET A 173 -10.22 -14.31 -2.53
C MET A 173 -9.56 -15.26 -3.53
N GLY A 174 -10.36 -16.01 -4.29
CA GLY A 174 -9.94 -16.68 -5.51
C GLY A 174 -10.15 -15.78 -6.73
N PHE A 175 -9.16 -15.71 -7.62
CA PHE A 175 -9.20 -14.82 -8.79
C PHE A 175 -9.62 -15.51 -10.10
N ASP A 176 -9.82 -16.83 -10.10
CA ASP A 176 -10.29 -17.59 -11.27
C ASP A 176 -11.78 -17.32 -11.58
N ASP A 177 -12.63 -17.30 -10.56
CA ASP A 177 -14.07 -17.13 -10.67
C ASP A 177 -14.65 -15.97 -9.83
N GLY A 178 -13.81 -15.35 -9.01
CA GLY A 178 -14.23 -14.25 -8.12
C GLY A 178 -14.79 -14.70 -6.79
N ASN A 179 -14.57 -15.95 -6.39
CA ASN A 179 -15.08 -16.48 -5.13
C ASN A 179 -14.40 -15.84 -3.91
N GLN A 180 -15.22 -15.23 -3.05
CA GLN A 180 -14.80 -14.75 -1.73
C GLN A 180 -15.28 -15.72 -0.66
N ASP A 181 -14.33 -16.38 0.00
CA ASP A 181 -14.59 -17.44 0.97
C ASP A 181 -13.99 -17.13 2.34
N LEU A 182 -14.13 -18.07 3.26
CA LEU A 182 -13.56 -18.07 4.59
C LEU A 182 -12.63 -19.26 4.72
N SER A 183 -11.34 -19.00 4.96
CA SER A 183 -10.46 -20.08 5.42
C SER A 183 -10.49 -20.17 6.95
N GLY A 184 -10.78 -21.38 7.44
CA GLY A 184 -10.75 -21.72 8.88
C GLY A 184 -9.37 -22.11 9.40
N GLY A 185 -8.38 -22.21 8.51
CA GLY A 185 -6.97 -22.40 8.83
C GLY A 185 -6.25 -21.07 8.73
N LYS A 186 -6.34 -20.25 9.77
CA LYS A 186 -5.51 -19.02 9.86
C LYS A 186 -4.02 -19.35 9.93
N ASP A 187 -3.67 -20.59 10.25
CA ASP A 187 -2.30 -21.11 10.22
C ASP A 187 -1.92 -21.65 8.84
N ASP A 188 -2.86 -21.75 7.89
CA ASP A 188 -2.58 -22.14 6.51
C ASP A 188 -1.87 -20.98 5.80
N GLU A 189 -0.85 -21.32 5.02
CA GLU A 189 -0.10 -20.37 4.21
C GLU A 189 -0.83 -20.13 2.89
N LEU A 190 -1.36 -18.92 2.71
CA LEU A 190 -1.99 -18.50 1.46
C LEU A 190 -1.29 -17.26 0.92
N ARG A 191 -1.60 -16.96 -0.34
CA ARG A 191 -0.90 -15.95 -1.12
C ARG A 191 -1.10 -14.54 -0.57
N VAL A 192 -0.03 -13.75 -0.58
CA VAL A 192 -0.07 -12.32 -0.22
C VAL A 192 0.31 -11.45 -1.42
N ARG A 193 -0.57 -10.50 -1.75
CA ARG A 193 -0.32 -9.40 -2.70
C ARG A 193 -0.51 -8.07 -1.98
N PRO A 194 0.55 -7.34 -1.67
CA PRO A 194 0.44 -6.05 -1.00
C PRO A 194 -0.24 -5.02 -1.90
N VAL A 195 -0.94 -4.07 -1.27
CA VAL A 195 -1.51 -2.89 -1.93
C VAL A 195 -1.12 -1.64 -1.16
N ARG A 196 -1.20 -0.47 -1.79
CA ARG A 196 -1.07 0.84 -1.15
C ARG A 196 -2.10 1.82 -1.69
N ARG A 197 -2.28 2.96 -1.01
CA ARG A 197 -3.22 4.02 -1.42
C ARG A 197 -2.49 5.23 -1.96
N PHE A 198 -2.96 5.73 -3.09
CA PHE A 198 -2.59 7.06 -3.58
C PHE A 198 -3.81 7.99 -3.46
N PHE A 199 -3.75 8.96 -2.55
CA PHE A 199 -4.84 9.92 -2.32
C PHE A 199 -4.84 11.05 -3.34
N ILE A 200 -6.04 11.55 -3.66
CA ILE A 200 -6.29 12.68 -4.57
C ILE A 200 -6.36 14.03 -3.84
#